data_AF-A0A2V8RG82-F1
#
_entry.id   AF-A0A2V8RG82-F1
#
_cell.length_a   1.000
_cell.length_b   1.000
_cell.length_c   1.000
_cell.angle_alpha   90.00
_cell.angle_beta   90.00
_cell.angle_gamma   90.00
#
_symmetry.space_group_name_H-M   'P 1'
#
loop_
_entity.id
_entity.type
_entity.pdbx_description
1 polymer ?
#
loop_
_entity_poly.entity_id
_entity_poly.type
_entity_poly.pdbx_seq_one_letter_code
_entity_poly.pdbx_strand_id
1 'polypeptide(L)'
;NVEAYIKDALAKKKKIMGWGHAVYRTEDPRATHLRRFSKEMGQRKGDTKWYDMTAKVEEVMKREKDLLPNVDAYSASTYYMMGIPLDLYTPIFAISRISGWTAHILEQYADNKLIRPRAEYIGPRGVPYVPIDER
;
A
#
# COMPACT_ATOMS: atom_id res chain seq x y z
N ASN A 1 19.46 13.62 -5.44
CA ASN A 1 18.19 13.75 -6.18
C ASN A 1 16.96 13.26 -5.42
N VAL A 2 17.02 12.16 -4.64
CA VAL A 2 15.86 11.63 -3.88
C VAL A 2 15.20 12.70 -2.99
N GLU A 3 15.98 13.37 -2.14
CA GLU A 3 15.44 14.33 -1.17
C GLU A 3 14.72 15.51 -1.83
N ALA A 4 15.31 16.11 -2.86
CA ALA A 4 14.69 17.21 -3.60
C ALA A 4 13.35 16.80 -4.22
N TYR A 5 13.28 15.59 -4.80
CA TYR A 5 12.05 15.05 -5.36
C TYR A 5 10.96 14.84 -4.29
N ILE A 6 11.31 14.23 -3.15
CA ILE A 6 10.36 14.00 -2.06
C ILE A 6 9.85 15.33 -1.50
N LYS A 7 10.73 16.32 -1.27
CA LYS A 7 10.33 17.65 -0.79
C LYS A 7 9.38 18.36 -1.76
N ASP A 8 9.65 18.32 -3.06
CA ASP A 8 8.73 18.87 -4.08
C ASP A 8 7.38 18.16 -4.08
N ALA A 9 7.37 16.83 -4.01
CA ALA A 9 6.14 16.05 -3.96
C ALA A 9 5.31 16.37 -2.70
N LEU A 10 5.95 16.50 -1.54
CA LEU A 10 5.31 16.88 -0.29
C LEU A 10 4.78 18.32 -0.32
N ALA A 11 5.53 19.26 -0.89
CA ALA A 11 5.08 20.64 -1.08
C ALA A 11 3.82 20.72 -1.95
N LYS A 12 3.73 19.86 -2.97
CA LYS A 12 2.55 19.69 -3.83
C LYS A 12 1.45 18.81 -3.22
N LYS A 13 1.57 18.42 -1.95
CA LYS A 13 0.63 17.54 -1.23
C LYS A 13 0.37 16.19 -1.94
N LYS A 14 1.34 15.70 -2.71
CA LYS A 14 1.26 14.37 -3.34
C LYS A 14 1.41 13.29 -2.28
N LYS A 15 0.61 12.23 -2.41
CA LYS A 15 0.73 11.04 -1.56
C LYS A 15 1.94 10.21 -1.99
N ILE A 16 2.82 9.90 -1.05
CA ILE A 16 3.95 8.98 -1.25
C ILE A 16 3.49 7.58 -0.85
N MET A 17 3.36 6.68 -1.83
CA MET A 17 2.80 5.33 -1.66
C MET A 17 3.80 4.39 -1.00
N GLY A 18 3.42 3.67 0.07
CA GLY A 18 4.29 2.76 0.84
C GLY A 18 4.71 3.28 2.23
N TRP A 19 4.20 4.45 2.63
CA TRP A 19 4.57 5.14 3.86
C TRP A 19 3.32 5.42 4.70
N GLY A 20 3.39 5.12 6.00
CA GLY A 20 2.27 5.13 6.92
C GLY A 20 1.39 3.88 6.83
N HIS A 21 0.61 3.64 7.88
CA HIS A 21 -0.32 2.53 7.99
C HIS A 21 -1.62 2.97 8.66
N ALA A 22 -2.76 2.42 8.26
CA ALA A 22 -4.06 2.75 8.84
C ALA A 22 -4.26 2.18 10.26
N VAL A 23 -3.33 1.36 10.75
CA VAL A 23 -3.47 0.57 11.99
C VAL A 23 -2.20 0.69 12.82
N TYR A 24 -1.03 0.34 12.26
CA TYR A 24 0.23 0.50 12.96
C TYR A 24 0.57 1.99 13.16
N ARG A 25 0.83 2.35 14.42
CA ARG A 25 1.40 3.64 14.81
C ARG A 25 2.91 3.60 15.00
N THR A 26 3.45 2.38 15.13
CA THR A 26 4.88 2.07 15.20
C THR A 26 5.33 1.43 13.88
N GLU A 27 6.56 0.95 13.83
CA GLU A 27 7.10 0.26 12.65
C GLU A 27 6.22 -0.94 12.26
N ASP A 28 5.95 -1.07 10.95
CA ASP A 28 5.30 -2.26 10.40
C ASP A 28 6.31 -3.42 10.47
N PRO A 29 6.03 -4.49 11.23
CA PRO A 29 7.01 -5.57 11.45
C PRO A 29 7.41 -6.27 10.14
N ARG A 30 6.56 -6.23 9.12
CA ARG A 30 6.84 -6.83 7.81
C ARG A 30 7.87 -6.00 7.03
N ALA A 31 7.85 -4.68 7.20
CA ALA A 31 8.80 -3.77 6.56
C ALA A 31 10.22 -4.01 7.06
N THR A 32 10.39 -4.38 8.34
CA THR A 32 11.69 -4.72 8.94
C THR A 32 12.35 -5.91 8.22
N HIS A 33 11.59 -6.97 7.93
CA HIS A 33 12.10 -8.13 7.20
C HIS A 33 12.44 -7.80 5.74
N LEU A 34 11.57 -7.06 5.05
CA LEU A 34 11.80 -6.67 3.65
C LEU A 34 12.96 -5.68 3.51
N ARG A 35 13.19 -4.80 4.49
CA ARG A 35 14.37 -3.93 4.53
C ARG A 35 15.66 -4.74 4.52
N ARG A 36 15.72 -5.78 5.36
CA ARG A 36 16.86 -6.71 5.39
C ARG A 36 17.04 -7.44 4.06
N PHE A 37 15.97 -8.00 3.50
CA PHE A 37 16.04 -8.73 2.23
C PHE A 37 16.43 -7.84 1.05
N SER A 38 15.88 -6.62 0.98
CA SER A 38 16.27 -5.63 -0.04
C SER A 38 17.77 -5.34 0.01
N LYS A 39 18.33 -5.13 1.21
CA LYS A 39 19.77 -4.91 1.41
C LYS A 39 20.60 -6.12 0.98
N GLU A 40 20.24 -7.31 1.46
CA GLU A 40 20.95 -8.56 1.15
C GLU A 40 20.94 -8.86 -0.35
N MET A 41 19.80 -8.67 -1.02
CA MET A 41 19.68 -8.87 -2.46
C MET A 41 20.52 -7.86 -3.25
N GLY A 42 20.57 -6.61 -2.80
CA GLY A 42 21.44 -5.60 -3.41
C GLY A 42 22.92 -5.93 -3.28
N GLN A 43 23.34 -6.37 -2.09
CA GLN A 43 24.71 -6.82 -1.87
C GLN A 43 25.07 -8.05 -2.72
N ARG A 44 24.18 -9.03 -2.83
CA ARG A 44 24.40 -10.23 -3.66
C ARG A 44 24.50 -9.93 -5.14
N LYS A 45 23.77 -8.94 -5.65
CA LYS A 45 23.84 -8.50 -7.04
C LYS A 45 24.97 -7.50 -7.32
N GLY A 46 25.64 -6.99 -6.27
CA GLY A 46 26.65 -5.94 -6.39
C GLY A 46 26.07 -4.56 -6.73
N ASP A 47 24.76 -4.35 -6.53
CA ASP A 47 24.10 -3.06 -6.75
C ASP A 47 23.13 -2.77 -5.58
N THR A 48 23.52 -1.86 -4.68
CA THR A 48 22.68 -1.44 -3.55
C THR A 48 21.84 -0.21 -3.84
N LYS A 49 21.94 0.36 -5.06
CA LYS A 49 21.31 1.64 -5.43
C LYS A 49 19.84 1.72 -5.04
N TRP A 50 19.07 0.67 -5.31
CA TRP A 50 17.63 0.64 -5.03
C TRP A 50 17.33 0.59 -3.54
N TYR A 51 18.09 -0.19 -2.77
CA TYR A 51 18.00 -0.21 -1.31
C TYR A 51 18.37 1.17 -0.74
N ASP A 52 19.49 1.76 -1.17
CA ASP A 52 19.99 3.04 -0.67
C ASP A 52 19.01 4.18 -0.97
N MET A 53 18.37 4.16 -2.16
CA MET A 53 17.31 5.10 -2.48
C MET A 53 16.08 4.91 -1.59
N THR A 54 15.59 3.68 -1.38
CA THR A 54 14.45 3.44 -0.47
C THR A 54 14.76 3.87 0.96
N ALA A 55 15.96 3.56 1.47
CA ALA A 55 16.41 3.98 2.80
C ALA A 55 16.50 5.50 2.93
N LYS A 56 16.95 6.20 1.87
CA LYS A 56 16.96 7.67 1.88
C LYS A 56 15.54 8.26 1.87
N VAL A 57 14.59 7.64 1.16
CA VAL A 57 13.18 8.06 1.22
C VAL A 57 12.61 7.83 2.62
N GLU A 58 12.92 6.72 3.28
CA GLU A 58 12.53 6.47 4.68
C GLU A 58 13.03 7.57 5.62
N GLU A 59 14.31 7.93 5.56
CA GLU A 59 14.90 9.01 6.38
C GLU A 59 14.16 10.34 6.19
N VAL A 60 13.92 10.73 4.93
CA VAL A 60 13.24 11.99 4.61
C VAL A 60 11.78 11.95 5.05
N MET A 61 11.06 10.87 4.79
CA MET A 61 9.64 10.76 5.18
C MET A 61 9.44 10.72 6.70
N LYS A 62 10.36 10.08 7.43
CA LYS A 62 10.36 10.11 8.89
C LYS A 62 10.62 11.52 9.41
N ARG A 63 11.59 12.25 8.83
CA ARG A 63 11.89 13.62 9.26
C ARG A 63 10.78 14.63 8.93
N GLU A 64 10.24 14.59 7.72
CA GLU A 64 9.30 15.61 7.23
C GLU A 64 7.84 15.35 7.62
N LYS A 65 7.46 14.08 7.85
CA LYS A 65 6.06 13.68 8.09
C LYS A 65 5.87 12.71 9.26
N ASP A 66 6.93 12.30 9.95
CA ASP A 66 6.91 11.27 10.99
C ASP A 66 6.31 9.92 10.52
N LEU A 67 6.39 9.63 9.21
CA LEU A 67 5.85 8.41 8.63
C LEU A 67 6.90 7.31 8.51
N LEU A 68 6.53 6.11 8.96
CA LEU A 68 7.34 4.90 8.87
C LEU A 68 6.97 4.10 7.60
N PRO A 69 7.90 3.31 7.06
CA PRO A 69 7.62 2.48 5.90
C PRO A 69 6.62 1.37 6.26
N ASN A 70 5.68 1.09 5.36
CA ASN A 70 4.88 -0.12 5.44
C ASN A 70 5.52 -1.23 4.58
N VAL A 71 4.91 -2.42 4.57
CA VAL A 71 5.36 -3.58 3.81
C VAL A 71 5.68 -3.28 2.33
N ASP A 72 4.93 -2.39 1.70
CA ASP A 72 5.04 -2.14 0.26
C ASP A 72 6.33 -1.41 -0.11
N ALA A 73 6.84 -0.52 0.75
CA ALA A 73 8.03 0.30 0.48
C ALA A 73 9.27 -0.53 0.12
N TYR A 74 9.63 -1.49 0.97
CA TYR A 74 10.80 -2.35 0.74
C TYR A 74 10.50 -3.58 -0.10
N SER A 75 9.22 -3.94 -0.29
CA SER A 75 8.85 -4.98 -1.28
C SER A 75 9.26 -4.58 -2.69
N ALA A 76 9.13 -3.30 -3.04
CA ALA A 76 9.43 -2.79 -4.36
C ALA A 76 10.89 -2.98 -4.75
N SER A 77 11.83 -2.56 -3.88
CA SER A 77 13.26 -2.76 -4.11
C SER A 77 13.65 -4.23 -4.03
N THR A 78 13.04 -5.01 -3.13
CA THR A 78 13.29 -6.47 -3.04
C THR A 78 12.95 -7.18 -4.35
N TYR A 79 11.73 -7.04 -4.86
CA TYR A 79 11.29 -7.70 -6.09
C TYR A 79 12.05 -7.21 -7.33
N TYR A 80 12.37 -5.92 -7.38
CA TYR A 80 13.16 -5.35 -8.47
C TYR A 80 14.55 -5.99 -8.50
N MET A 81 15.17 -6.12 -7.33
CA MET A 81 16.45 -6.81 -7.18
C MET A 81 16.36 -8.30 -7.42
N MET A 82 15.19 -8.93 -7.34
CA MET A 82 14.98 -10.31 -7.80
C MET A 82 14.84 -10.43 -9.32
N GLY A 83 14.71 -9.31 -10.05
CA GLY A 83 14.46 -9.31 -11.49
C GLY A 83 13.01 -9.67 -11.85
N ILE A 84 12.09 -9.50 -10.90
CA ILE A 84 10.66 -9.73 -11.12
C ILE A 84 10.08 -8.55 -11.92
N PRO A 85 9.39 -8.79 -13.05
CA PRO A 85 8.69 -7.73 -13.78
C PRO A 85 7.68 -7.00 -12.88
N LEU A 86 7.58 -5.67 -13.02
CA LEU A 86 6.72 -4.82 -12.21
C LEU A 86 5.24 -5.27 -12.25
N ASP A 87 4.76 -5.68 -13.43
CA ASP A 87 3.38 -6.14 -13.63
C ASP A 87 3.04 -7.41 -12.83
N LEU A 88 4.05 -8.13 -12.32
CA LEU A 88 3.87 -9.33 -11.51
C LEU A 88 3.84 -9.07 -10.00
N TYR A 89 4.03 -7.83 -9.53
CA TYR A 89 4.07 -7.53 -8.10
C TYR A 89 2.71 -7.82 -7.43
N THR A 90 1.61 -7.36 -8.03
CA THR A 90 0.26 -7.60 -7.51
C THR A 90 -0.17 -9.07 -7.64
N PRO A 91 0.10 -9.79 -8.75
CA PRO A 91 -0.10 -11.23 -8.83
C PRO A 91 0.61 -12.03 -7.72
N ILE A 92 1.87 -11.70 -7.38
CA ILE A 92 2.60 -12.35 -6.26
C ILE A 92 1.87 -12.11 -4.94
N PHE A 93 1.38 -10.89 -4.70
CA PHE A 93 0.56 -10.61 -3.53
C PHE A 93 -0.69 -11.51 -3.47
N ALA A 94 -1.39 -11.69 -4.59
CA ALA A 94 -2.58 -12.54 -4.64
C ALA A 94 -2.25 -14.01 -4.34
N ILE A 95 -1.15 -14.53 -4.91
CA ILE A 95 -0.67 -15.89 -4.64
C ILE A 95 -0.34 -16.07 -3.15
N SER A 96 0.28 -15.07 -2.51
CA SER A 96 0.56 -15.13 -1.08
C SER A 96 -0.71 -15.03 -0.23
N ARG A 97 -1.66 -14.16 -0.61
CA ARG A 97 -2.82 -13.82 0.23
C ARG A 97 -4.00 -14.79 0.10
N ILE A 98 -4.03 -15.62 -0.95
CA ILE A 98 -5.09 -16.61 -1.16
C ILE A 98 -5.27 -17.56 0.02
N SER A 99 -4.19 -17.89 0.75
CA SER A 99 -4.25 -18.70 1.97
C SER A 99 -5.09 -18.04 3.06
N GLY A 100 -4.84 -16.74 3.34
CA GLY A 100 -5.60 -15.96 4.30
C GLY A 100 -7.05 -15.73 3.86
N TRP A 101 -7.28 -15.46 2.57
CA TRP A 101 -8.65 -15.33 2.05
C TRP A 101 -9.45 -16.62 2.21
N THR A 102 -8.84 -17.75 1.88
CA THR A 102 -9.48 -19.07 2.01
C THR A 102 -9.76 -19.39 3.48
N ALA A 103 -8.81 -19.12 4.38
CA ALA A 103 -9.00 -19.29 5.82
C ALA A 103 -10.19 -18.46 6.33
N HIS A 104 -10.26 -17.17 5.99
CA HIS A 104 -11.39 -16.32 6.38
C HIS A 104 -12.73 -16.77 5.78
N ILE A 105 -12.75 -17.34 4.58
CA ILE A 105 -13.96 -17.94 4.00
C ILE A 105 -14.42 -19.14 4.83
N LEU A 106 -13.49 -20.01 5.24
CA LEU A 106 -13.81 -21.16 6.08
C LEU A 106 -14.29 -20.73 7.47
N GLU A 107 -13.67 -19.72 8.08
CA GLU A 107 -14.12 -19.11 9.33
C GLU A 107 -15.55 -18.55 9.21
N GLN A 108 -15.85 -17.84 8.12
CA GLN A 108 -17.19 -17.33 7.83
C GLN A 108 -18.21 -18.46 7.63
N TYR A 109 -17.83 -19.59 7.02
CA TYR A 109 -18.74 -20.74 6.89
C TYR A 109 -19.01 -21.44 8.22
N ALA A 110 -18.04 -21.43 9.13
CA ALA A 110 -18.21 -22.00 10.47
C ALA A 110 -19.07 -21.12 11.39
N ASP A 111 -18.96 -19.79 11.29
CA ASP A 111 -19.77 -18.82 12.05
C ASP A 111 -20.39 -17.76 11.12
N ASN A 112 -21.48 -18.13 10.45
CA ASN A 112 -21.97 -17.40 9.29
C ASN A 112 -22.87 -16.20 9.62
N LYS A 113 -22.25 -15.12 10.09
CA LYS A 113 -22.90 -13.83 10.28
C LYS A 113 -22.54 -12.85 9.18
N LEU A 114 -23.49 -12.51 8.30
CA LEU A 114 -23.28 -11.53 7.24
C LEU A 114 -23.33 -10.09 7.76
N ILE A 115 -22.40 -9.25 7.28
CA ILE A 115 -22.51 -7.81 7.41
C ILE A 115 -23.69 -7.30 6.56
N ARG A 116 -24.52 -6.43 7.13
CA ARG A 116 -25.62 -5.73 6.43
C ARG A 116 -25.40 -4.22 6.51
N PRO A 117 -24.58 -3.65 5.61
CA PRO A 117 -24.33 -2.22 5.61
C PRO A 117 -25.63 -1.43 5.37
N ARG A 118 -25.78 -0.30 6.05
CA ARG A 118 -26.85 0.67 5.80
C ARG A 118 -26.24 1.92 5.19
N ALA A 119 -26.97 2.53 4.27
CA ALA A 119 -26.59 3.81 3.67
C ALA A 119 -27.50 4.93 4.19
N GLU A 120 -26.93 6.11 4.36
CA GLU A 120 -27.69 7.33 4.59
C GLU A 120 -28.14 7.92 3.25
N TYR A 121 -29.44 8.18 3.11
CA TYR A 121 -29.98 8.78 1.88
C TYR A 121 -29.85 10.30 1.92
N ILE A 122 -28.96 10.83 1.08
CA ILE A 122 -28.69 12.27 0.90
C ILE A 122 -29.23 12.85 -0.42
N GLY A 123 -30.05 12.07 -1.14
CA GLY A 123 -30.66 12.49 -2.40
C GLY A 123 -31.88 13.40 -2.20
N PRO A 124 -32.35 14.04 -3.28
CA PRO A 124 -33.58 14.84 -3.23
C PRO A 124 -34.80 13.93 -2.97
N ARG A 125 -35.64 14.32 -2.00
CA ARG A 125 -36.86 13.59 -1.64
C ARG A 125 -38.07 14.22 -2.32
N GLY A 126 -39.05 13.39 -2.69
CA GLY A 126 -40.31 13.87 -3.24
C GLY A 126 -40.17 14.55 -4.60
N VAL A 127 -39.19 14.15 -5.41
CA VAL A 127 -39.04 14.66 -6.78
C VAL A 127 -40.25 14.22 -7.59
N PRO A 128 -41.08 15.15 -8.11
CA PRO A 128 -42.22 14.80 -8.95
C PRO A 128 -41.73 14.20 -10.27
N TYR A 129 -42.51 13.27 -10.81
CA TYR A 129 -42.25 12.75 -12.15
C TYR A 129 -42.46 13.84 -13.20
N VAL A 130 -41.52 13.99 -14.14
CA VAL A 130 -41.64 14.89 -15.29
C VAL A 130 -41.80 14.03 -16.57
N PRO A 131 -42.95 14.14 -17.29
CA PRO A 131 -43.16 13.51 -18.58
C PRO A 131 -42.01 13.78 -19.55
N ILE A 132 -41.70 12.83 -20.45
CA ILE A 132 -40.51 12.89 -21.30
C ILE A 132 -40.47 14.12 -22.23
N ASP A 133 -41.65 14.57 -22.64
CA ASP A 133 -41.92 15.75 -23.46
C ASP A 133 -41.84 17.07 -22.70
N GLU A 134 -41.81 17.04 -21.36
CA GLU A 134 -41.75 18.20 -20.46
C GLU A 134 -40.41 18.32 -19.70
N ARG A 135 -39.42 17.48 -20.03
CA ARG A 135 -38.09 17.48 -19.40
C ARG A 135 -37.16 18.56 -19.94
#